data_AF-A0A0N7KIA4-F1
#
_entry.id   AF-A0A0N7KIA4-F1
#
_cell.length_a   1.000
_cell.length_b   1.000
_cell.length_c   1.000
_cell.angle_alpha   90.00
_cell.angle_beta   90.00
_cell.angle_gamma   90.00
#
_symmetry.space_group_name_H-M   'P 1'
#
loop_
_entity.id
_entity.type
_entity.pdbx_description
1 polymer ?
#
loop_
_entity_poly.entity_id
_entity_poly.type
_entity_poly.pdbx_seq_one_letter_code
_entity_poly.pdbx_strand_id
1 'polypeptide(L)'
;MAAPRTPLPLVLLLVSAALLAAAPLSPAAETGAAAFDVRRHLSTVTRYDVARGSNSVSSAPSMSDECRVIHLNLVARHGTRAPTKKRIKELDRLAVRLKALIDEAKQGPESDSLKKIPSWMKGWESPWKGRVKGGELVSEGEEELYNLAIRVKERFQGLFDEEYHPDVYSIRATQVPRASASAVAFGLGLLSGKGKLGPVKNRAFSVLSESRASDICLRFFDSCETYKEKKGA
;
A
#
# COMPACT_ATOMS: atom_id res chain seq x y z
N MET A 1 22.83 -0.61 78.21
CA MET A 1 23.34 -1.15 76.93
C MET A 1 22.83 -0.25 75.82
N ALA A 2 23.71 0.57 75.24
CA ALA A 2 23.34 1.51 74.17
C ALA A 2 23.37 0.79 72.82
N ALA A 3 22.27 0.85 72.07
CA ALA A 3 22.17 0.31 70.72
C ALA A 3 22.95 1.20 69.72
N PRO A 4 23.63 0.61 68.72
CA PRO A 4 24.44 1.37 67.78
C PRO A 4 23.55 2.08 66.76
N ARG A 5 23.77 3.39 66.59
CA ARG A 5 23.18 4.20 65.52
C ARG A 5 23.89 3.84 64.22
N THR A 6 23.17 3.27 63.27
CA THR A 6 23.64 3.11 61.90
C THR A 6 23.59 4.47 61.18
N PRO A 7 24.60 4.83 60.36
CA PRO A 7 24.60 6.08 59.64
C PRO A 7 23.69 5.95 58.41
N LEU A 8 22.44 6.39 58.57
CA LEU A 8 21.46 6.52 57.49
C LEU A 8 21.94 7.35 56.26
N PRO A 9 22.84 8.37 56.37
CA PRO A 9 23.14 9.21 55.19
C PRO A 9 24.02 8.52 54.15
N LEU A 10 24.84 7.52 54.51
CA LEU A 10 25.76 6.88 53.56
C LEU A 10 25.04 5.88 52.64
N VAL A 11 24.00 5.19 53.16
CA VAL A 11 23.20 4.25 52.38
C VAL A 11 22.34 4.98 51.35
N LEU A 12 21.77 6.13 51.71
CA LEU A 12 21.01 6.95 50.75
C LEU A 12 21.89 7.47 49.61
N LEU A 13 23.12 7.91 49.90
CA LEU A 13 24.07 8.40 48.90
C LEU A 13 24.51 7.31 47.90
N LEU A 14 24.76 6.10 48.39
CA LEU A 14 25.14 4.96 47.54
C LEU A 14 23.97 4.46 46.66
N VAL A 15 22.75 4.44 47.19
CA VAL A 15 21.55 4.11 46.39
C VAL A 15 21.27 5.16 45.32
N SER A 16 21.46 6.45 45.63
CA SER A 16 21.29 7.54 44.66
C SER A 16 22.33 7.47 43.52
N ALA A 17 23.59 7.16 43.84
CA ALA A 17 24.65 7.02 42.84
C ALA A 17 24.44 5.79 41.93
N ALA A 18 23.93 4.68 42.48
CA ALA A 18 23.61 3.48 41.71
C ALA A 18 22.42 3.68 40.76
N LEU A 19 21.43 4.50 41.15
CA LEU A 19 20.29 4.85 40.30
C LEU A 19 20.66 5.79 39.14
N LEU A 20 21.64 6.67 39.30
CA LEU A 20 22.15 7.48 38.19
C LEU A 20 23.05 6.69 37.22
N ALA A 21 23.79 5.69 37.70
CA ALA A 21 24.64 4.85 36.86
C ALA A 21 23.86 3.79 36.05
N ALA A 22 22.62 3.47 36.46
CA ALA A 22 21.74 2.52 35.79
C ALA A 22 20.71 3.18 34.85
N ALA A 23 20.75 4.51 34.69
CA ALA A 23 19.95 5.17 33.67
C ALA A 23 20.46 4.73 32.29
N PRO A 24 19.66 4.02 31.47
CA PRO A 24 20.07 3.70 30.12
C PRO A 24 20.32 5.03 29.41
N LEU A 25 21.55 5.22 28.91
CA LEU A 25 21.83 6.24 27.92
C LEU A 25 20.84 6.00 26.78
N SER A 26 19.80 6.82 26.72
CA SER A 26 18.99 6.91 25.52
C SER A 26 19.97 7.26 24.42
N PRO A 27 20.13 6.41 23.38
CA PRO A 27 20.90 6.81 22.24
C PRO A 27 20.32 8.15 21.81
N ALA A 28 21.18 9.18 21.77
CA ALA A 28 20.82 10.45 21.17
C ALA A 28 20.09 10.11 19.88
N ALA A 29 18.87 10.62 19.73
CA ALA A 29 18.13 10.46 18.50
C ALA A 29 19.01 11.06 17.40
N GLU A 30 19.77 10.20 16.73
CA GLU A 30 20.43 10.56 15.50
C GLU A 30 19.29 10.98 14.61
N THR A 31 19.16 12.30 14.42
CA THR A 31 18.42 12.88 13.32
C THR A 31 19.20 12.58 12.04
N GLY A 32 19.41 11.28 11.76
CA GLY A 32 19.82 10.80 10.47
C GLY A 32 18.64 11.07 9.56
N ALA A 33 18.85 11.93 8.56
CA ALA A 33 17.92 12.02 7.44
C ALA A 33 17.62 10.58 7.01
N ALA A 34 16.34 10.19 7.08
CA ALA A 34 15.93 8.82 6.81
C ALA A 34 16.55 8.38 5.47
N ALA A 35 17.26 7.25 5.47
CA ALA A 35 17.94 6.74 4.29
C ALA A 35 16.97 6.74 3.09
N PHE A 36 17.47 7.11 1.91
CA PHE A 36 16.64 7.20 0.71
C PHE A 36 15.96 5.85 0.42
N ASP A 37 14.63 5.84 0.53
CA ASP A 37 13.81 4.68 0.20
C ASP A 37 13.19 4.86 -1.18
N VAL A 38 13.75 4.18 -2.19
CA VAL A 38 13.26 4.23 -3.57
C VAL A 38 11.77 3.88 -3.67
N ARG A 39 11.24 3.03 -2.78
CA ARG A 39 9.83 2.60 -2.80
C ARG A 39 8.88 3.78 -2.59
N ARG A 40 9.32 4.84 -1.90
CA ARG A 40 8.55 6.08 -1.66
C ARG A 40 8.55 7.05 -2.85
N HIS A 41 9.35 6.76 -3.88
CA HIS A 41 9.61 7.66 -5.00
C HIS A 41 9.13 7.09 -6.34
N LEU A 42 8.18 6.14 -6.30
CA LEU A 42 7.64 5.49 -7.49
C LEU A 42 6.34 6.15 -7.99
N SER A 43 6.01 7.35 -7.51
CA SER A 43 4.79 8.09 -7.89
C SER A 43 3.54 7.19 -7.75
N THR A 44 2.67 7.16 -8.77
CA THR A 44 1.43 6.38 -8.78
C THR A 44 1.61 4.86 -8.82
N VAL A 45 2.84 4.33 -8.83
CA VAL A 45 3.10 2.89 -8.68
C VAL A 45 3.70 2.52 -7.31
N THR A 46 3.82 3.50 -6.40
CA THR A 46 4.12 3.25 -4.98
C THR A 46 3.02 2.39 -4.36
N ARG A 47 3.40 1.32 -3.65
CA ARG A 47 2.46 0.47 -2.92
C ARG A 47 1.77 1.25 -1.79
N TYR A 48 0.54 0.87 -1.49
CA TYR A 48 -0.28 1.63 -0.55
C TYR A 48 0.30 1.63 0.88
N ASP A 49 0.85 0.51 1.33
CA ASP A 49 1.48 0.35 2.64
C ASP A 49 2.72 1.25 2.81
N VAL A 50 3.55 1.38 1.78
CA VAL A 50 4.72 2.26 1.75
C VAL A 50 4.30 3.73 1.82
N ALA A 51 3.30 4.12 1.02
CA ALA A 51 2.77 5.49 1.05
C ALA A 51 2.12 5.81 2.41
N ARG A 52 1.34 4.86 2.97
CA ARG A 52 0.68 4.99 4.25
C ARG A 52 1.66 5.14 5.41
N GLY A 53 2.73 4.35 5.46
CA GLY A 53 3.73 4.44 6.53
C GLY A 53 4.61 5.69 6.47
N SER A 54 4.68 6.34 5.29
CA SER A 54 5.42 7.60 5.10
C SER A 54 4.59 8.82 5.51
N ASN A 55 3.28 8.73 5.34
CA ASN A 55 2.37 9.67 5.95
C ASN A 55 2.28 9.30 7.42
N SER A 56 2.91 10.08 8.29
CA SER A 56 2.51 10.13 9.70
C SER A 56 1.06 10.65 9.74
N VAL A 57 0.09 9.80 9.41
CA VAL A 57 -1.28 9.97 9.89
C VAL A 57 -1.23 9.54 11.36
N SER A 58 -0.43 10.31 12.11
CA SER A 58 -0.57 10.52 13.52
C SER A 58 -2.03 10.87 13.71
N SER A 59 -2.76 9.90 14.25
CA SER A 59 -4.09 10.07 14.82
C SER A 59 -5.02 10.90 13.95
N ALA A 60 -5.73 10.23 13.03
CA ALA A 60 -7.02 10.80 12.64
C ALA A 60 -7.73 11.28 13.92
N PRO A 61 -8.19 12.55 13.99
CA PRO A 61 -8.70 13.11 15.23
C PRO A 61 -9.77 12.18 15.78
N SER A 62 -9.63 11.79 17.04
CA SER A 62 -10.65 11.00 17.71
C SER A 62 -11.97 11.77 17.62
N MET A 63 -13.02 11.11 17.14
CA MET A 63 -14.35 11.72 17.09
C MET A 63 -14.77 12.00 18.53
N SER A 64 -15.26 13.21 18.82
CA SER A 64 -15.80 13.54 20.13
C SER A 64 -17.02 12.66 20.40
N ASP A 65 -17.26 12.32 21.68
CA ASP A 65 -18.39 11.47 22.08
C ASP A 65 -19.76 12.09 21.73
N GLU A 66 -19.82 13.39 21.48
CA GLU A 66 -21.02 14.12 21.06
C GLU A 66 -21.35 13.97 19.56
N CYS A 67 -20.43 13.43 18.76
CA CYS A 67 -20.58 13.29 17.31
C CYS A 67 -20.78 11.84 16.91
N ARG A 68 -21.81 11.59 16.08
CA ARG A 68 -22.05 10.27 15.48
C ARG A 68 -21.89 10.35 13.97
N VAL A 69 -21.10 9.44 13.41
CA VAL A 69 -21.01 9.27 11.96
C VAL A 69 -22.32 8.68 11.46
N ILE A 70 -22.93 9.34 10.48
CA ILE A 70 -24.20 8.92 9.86
C ILE A 70 -24.04 8.47 8.42
N HIS A 71 -22.91 8.77 7.78
CA HIS A 71 -22.66 8.44 6.38
C HIS A 71 -21.16 8.34 6.05
N LEU A 72 -20.81 7.47 5.11
CA LEU A 72 -19.45 7.36 4.56
C LEU A 72 -19.51 7.31 3.03
N ASN A 73 -18.82 8.25 2.38
CA ASN A 73 -18.47 8.15 0.96
C ASN A 73 -16.98 7.84 0.83
N LEU A 74 -16.64 6.71 0.21
CA LEU A 74 -15.27 6.31 -0.05
C LEU A 74 -15.03 6.19 -1.55
N VAL A 75 -14.09 6.95 -2.07
CA VAL A 75 -13.55 6.76 -3.41
C VAL A 75 -12.14 6.18 -3.27
N ALA A 76 -11.96 4.98 -3.80
CA ALA A 76 -10.68 4.27 -3.75
C ALA A 76 -10.22 3.90 -5.16
N ARG A 77 -8.90 4.01 -5.38
CA ARG A 77 -8.26 3.40 -6.54
C ARG A 77 -8.21 1.88 -6.36
N HIS A 78 -8.11 1.15 -7.47
CA HIS A 78 -7.75 -0.26 -7.44
C HIS A 78 -6.42 -0.50 -6.69
N GLY A 79 -6.23 -1.70 -6.17
CA GLY A 79 -5.00 -2.10 -5.49
C GLY A 79 -3.83 -2.36 -6.43
N THR A 80 -2.73 -2.83 -5.87
CA THR A 80 -1.54 -3.25 -6.62
C THR A 80 -1.90 -4.25 -7.72
N ARG A 81 -1.33 -4.03 -8.91
CA ARG A 81 -1.67 -4.78 -10.13
C ARG A 81 -0.42 -5.22 -10.89
N ALA A 82 -0.58 -6.22 -11.72
CA ALA A 82 0.40 -6.57 -12.73
C ALA A 82 0.61 -5.40 -13.73
N PRO A 83 1.79 -5.29 -14.38
CA PRO A 83 2.00 -4.41 -15.51
C PRO A 83 0.97 -4.68 -16.61
N THR A 84 0.57 -3.64 -17.34
CA THR A 84 -0.34 -3.82 -18.48
C THR A 84 0.38 -4.55 -19.60
N LYS A 85 -0.38 -5.17 -20.53
CA LYS A 85 0.19 -5.81 -21.74
C LYS A 85 1.19 -4.91 -22.49
N LYS A 86 0.92 -3.59 -22.56
CA LYS A 86 1.85 -2.61 -23.14
C LYS A 86 3.18 -2.58 -22.36
N ARG A 87 3.12 -2.45 -21.04
CA ARG A 87 4.31 -2.40 -20.18
C ARG A 87 5.10 -3.71 -20.17
N ILE A 88 4.44 -4.87 -20.23
CA ILE A 88 5.11 -6.17 -20.36
C ILE A 88 5.97 -6.20 -21.64
N LYS A 89 5.40 -5.80 -22.79
CA LYS A 89 6.15 -5.72 -24.05
C LYS A 89 7.33 -4.74 -23.99
N GLU A 90 7.19 -3.63 -23.29
CA GLU A 90 8.28 -2.67 -23.10
C GLU A 90 9.41 -3.24 -22.24
N LEU A 91 9.09 -4.00 -21.19
CA LEU A 91 10.09 -4.72 -20.38
C LEU A 91 10.82 -5.79 -21.20
N ASP A 92 10.11 -6.51 -22.07
CA ASP A 92 10.73 -7.50 -22.95
C ASP A 92 11.68 -6.84 -23.97
N ARG A 93 11.28 -5.70 -24.55
CA ARG A 93 12.15 -4.90 -25.43
C ARG A 93 13.37 -4.35 -24.69
N LEU A 94 13.19 -3.93 -23.43
CA LEU A 94 14.28 -3.48 -22.58
C LEU A 94 15.31 -4.62 -22.38
N ALA A 95 14.85 -5.85 -22.14
CA ALA A 95 15.75 -7.00 -21.98
C ALA A 95 16.58 -7.26 -23.25
N VAL A 96 15.95 -7.23 -24.42
CA VAL A 96 16.64 -7.36 -25.71
C VAL A 96 17.66 -6.23 -25.92
N ARG A 97 17.28 -4.99 -25.62
CA ARG A 97 18.16 -3.83 -25.78
C ARG A 97 19.35 -3.88 -24.83
N LEU A 98 19.13 -4.25 -23.56
CA LEU A 98 20.20 -4.41 -22.58
C LEU A 98 21.19 -5.48 -23.03
N LYS A 99 20.71 -6.62 -23.54
CA LYS A 99 21.58 -7.66 -24.09
C LYS A 99 22.44 -7.14 -25.25
N ALA A 100 21.83 -6.46 -26.23
CA ALA A 100 22.56 -5.91 -27.38
C ALA A 100 23.65 -4.92 -26.94
N LEU A 101 23.32 -3.98 -26.04
CA LEU A 101 24.29 -3.00 -25.52
C LEU A 101 25.45 -3.66 -24.77
N ILE A 102 25.18 -4.73 -24.02
CA ILE A 102 26.22 -5.49 -23.32
C ILE A 102 27.12 -6.22 -24.31
N ASP A 103 26.55 -6.82 -25.36
CA ASP A 103 27.32 -7.56 -26.36
C ASP A 103 28.15 -6.62 -27.27
N GLU A 104 27.65 -5.42 -27.57
CA GLU A 104 28.41 -4.34 -28.22
C GLU A 104 29.58 -3.87 -27.33
N ALA A 105 29.33 -3.63 -26.04
CA ALA A 105 30.36 -3.21 -25.09
C ALA A 105 31.49 -4.25 -24.93
N LYS A 106 31.21 -5.55 -25.13
CA LYS A 106 32.24 -6.61 -25.12
C LYS A 106 33.18 -6.57 -26.32
N GLN A 107 32.73 -6.02 -27.44
CA GLN A 107 33.49 -5.97 -28.70
C GLN A 107 34.32 -4.69 -28.85
N GLY A 108 34.13 -3.70 -27.95
CA GLY A 108 34.84 -2.43 -27.99
C GLY A 108 36.31 -2.53 -27.58
N PRO A 109 37.17 -1.60 -28.04
CA PRO A 109 38.63 -1.65 -27.85
C PRO A 109 39.13 -1.40 -26.40
N GLU A 110 38.24 -1.27 -25.41
CA GLU A 110 38.62 -1.13 -23.99
C GLU A 110 37.83 -2.07 -23.07
N SER A 111 38.52 -3.08 -22.53
CA SER A 111 38.00 -4.00 -21.50
C SER A 111 37.62 -3.32 -20.17
N ASP A 112 38.05 -2.07 -19.95
CA ASP A 112 37.71 -1.29 -18.75
C ASP A 112 36.25 -0.82 -18.73
N SER A 113 35.60 -0.70 -19.89
CA SER A 113 34.16 -0.39 -19.98
C SER A 113 33.29 -1.52 -19.42
N LEU A 114 33.70 -2.78 -19.59
CA LEU A 114 33.00 -3.95 -19.04
C LEU A 114 33.06 -4.05 -17.51
N LYS A 115 34.11 -3.48 -16.89
CA LYS A 115 34.23 -3.36 -15.42
C LYS A 115 33.20 -2.38 -14.84
N LYS A 116 32.69 -1.45 -15.66
CA LYS A 116 31.70 -0.44 -15.25
C LYS A 116 30.25 -0.91 -15.42
N ILE A 117 30.00 -2.03 -16.12
CA ILE A 117 28.63 -2.55 -16.30
C ILE A 117 28.17 -3.21 -15.00
N PRO A 118 27.08 -2.72 -14.37
CA PRO A 118 26.53 -3.34 -13.17
C PRO A 118 26.17 -4.81 -13.40
N SER A 119 26.53 -5.67 -12.45
CA SER A 119 26.31 -7.11 -12.56
C SER A 119 24.84 -7.48 -12.78
N TRP A 120 23.91 -6.73 -12.20
CA TRP A 120 22.46 -6.97 -12.34
C TRP A 120 21.96 -6.87 -13.79
N MET A 121 22.63 -6.11 -14.66
CA MET A 121 22.24 -6.00 -16.07
C MET A 121 22.60 -7.25 -16.86
N LYS A 122 23.65 -7.98 -16.44
CA LYS A 122 24.15 -9.16 -17.14
C LYS A 122 23.12 -10.28 -17.00
N GLY A 123 22.52 -10.68 -18.14
CA GLY A 123 21.49 -11.71 -18.15
C GLY A 123 20.15 -11.26 -17.56
N TRP A 124 19.91 -9.96 -17.42
CA TRP A 124 18.62 -9.46 -16.97
C TRP A 124 17.52 -9.87 -17.95
N GLU A 125 16.47 -10.48 -17.42
CA GLU A 125 15.24 -10.77 -18.14
C GLU A 125 14.06 -10.11 -17.44
N SER A 126 13.05 -9.76 -18.22
CA SER A 126 11.78 -9.28 -17.68
C SER A 126 11.19 -10.33 -16.72
N PRO A 127 10.83 -9.97 -15.48
CA PRO A 127 10.10 -10.86 -14.57
C PRO A 127 8.73 -11.30 -15.13
N TRP A 128 8.27 -10.62 -16.18
CA TRP A 128 6.99 -10.86 -16.86
C TRP A 128 7.16 -11.52 -18.22
N LYS A 129 8.38 -11.98 -18.57
CA LYS A 129 8.67 -12.65 -19.84
C LYS A 129 7.72 -13.83 -20.05
N GLY A 130 7.16 -13.94 -21.25
CA GLY A 130 6.22 -15.00 -21.62
C GLY A 130 4.77 -14.79 -21.15
N ARG A 131 4.48 -13.74 -20.37
CA ARG A 131 3.09 -13.41 -19.98
C ARG A 131 2.35 -12.76 -21.14
N VAL A 132 1.20 -13.32 -21.50
CA VAL A 132 0.33 -12.82 -22.59
C VAL A 132 -0.81 -11.93 -22.09
N LYS A 133 -1.19 -12.06 -20.82
CA LYS A 133 -2.18 -11.23 -20.10
C LYS A 133 -1.43 -10.25 -19.19
N GLY A 134 -2.09 -9.14 -18.82
CA GLY A 134 -1.51 -8.14 -17.93
C GLY A 134 -2.52 -7.09 -17.49
N GLY A 135 -2.25 -6.44 -16.37
CA GLY A 135 -3.08 -5.39 -15.78
C GLY A 135 -4.16 -5.89 -14.83
N GLU A 136 -4.17 -7.19 -14.52
CA GLU A 136 -4.93 -7.82 -13.44
C GLU A 136 -4.51 -7.32 -12.06
N LEU A 137 -5.44 -7.36 -11.12
CA LEU A 137 -5.13 -7.20 -9.70
C LEU A 137 -4.28 -8.39 -9.26
N VAL A 138 -3.24 -8.14 -8.46
CA VAL A 138 -2.42 -9.22 -7.86
C VAL A 138 -2.80 -9.38 -6.40
N SER A 139 -2.37 -10.47 -5.76
CA SER A 139 -2.71 -10.80 -4.36
C SER A 139 -2.39 -9.67 -3.38
N GLU A 140 -1.28 -8.96 -3.59
CA GLU A 140 -0.93 -7.81 -2.76
C GLU A 140 -1.99 -6.69 -2.86
N GLY A 141 -2.58 -6.51 -4.04
CA GLY A 141 -3.66 -5.56 -4.25
C GLY A 141 -4.98 -6.00 -3.63
N GLU A 142 -5.25 -7.30 -3.60
CA GLU A 142 -6.41 -7.86 -2.88
C GLU A 142 -6.28 -7.61 -1.38
N GLU A 143 -5.12 -7.93 -0.79
CA GLU A 143 -4.82 -7.69 0.62
C GLU A 143 -4.87 -6.20 0.98
N GLU A 144 -4.37 -5.32 0.10
CA GLU A 144 -4.43 -3.88 0.31
C GLU A 144 -5.87 -3.38 0.51
N LEU A 145 -6.80 -3.83 -0.33
CA LEU A 145 -8.20 -3.42 -0.27
C LEU A 145 -8.98 -4.12 0.83
N TYR A 146 -8.71 -5.41 1.07
CA TYR A 146 -9.28 -6.15 2.18
C TYR A 146 -8.92 -5.48 3.51
N ASN A 147 -7.62 -5.20 3.73
CA ASN A 147 -7.16 -4.55 4.95
C ASN A 147 -7.62 -3.09 5.06
N LEU A 148 -7.80 -2.39 3.93
CA LEU A 148 -8.45 -1.08 3.93
C LEU A 148 -9.88 -1.17 4.47
N ALA A 149 -10.65 -2.16 4.04
CA ALA A 149 -12.01 -2.35 4.50
C ALA A 149 -12.09 -2.69 6.00
N ILE A 150 -11.18 -3.54 6.51
CA ILE A 150 -11.08 -3.84 7.94
C ILE A 150 -10.85 -2.56 8.75
N ARG A 151 -9.90 -1.72 8.35
CA ARG A 151 -9.65 -0.43 9.02
C ARG A 151 -10.83 0.53 8.94
N VAL A 152 -11.55 0.54 7.81
CA VAL A 152 -12.77 1.35 7.65
C VAL A 152 -13.85 0.87 8.62
N LYS A 153 -14.06 -0.44 8.71
CA LYS A 153 -15.02 -1.05 9.64
C LYS A 153 -14.67 -0.75 11.10
N GLU A 154 -13.41 -0.94 11.49
CA GLU A 154 -12.91 -0.69 12.85
C GLU A 154 -13.06 0.78 13.25
N ARG A 155 -12.84 1.70 12.31
CA ARG A 155 -12.93 3.14 12.55
C ARG A 155 -14.37 3.66 12.62
N PHE A 156 -15.27 3.08 11.83
CA PHE A 156 -16.66 3.55 11.70
C PHE A 156 -17.67 2.46 12.05
N GLN A 157 -17.45 1.77 13.18
CA GLN A 157 -18.22 0.58 13.57
C GLN A 157 -19.73 0.79 13.51
N GLY A 158 -20.21 1.92 14.05
CA GLY A 158 -21.63 2.27 14.10
C GLY A 158 -22.32 2.46 12.73
N LEU A 159 -21.56 2.54 11.63
CA LEU A 159 -22.14 2.54 10.27
C LEU A 159 -22.40 1.13 9.73
N PHE A 160 -21.85 0.08 10.35
CA PHE A 160 -21.85 -1.28 9.83
C PHE A 160 -22.55 -2.28 10.76
N ASP A 161 -23.44 -1.78 11.62
CA ASP A 161 -24.19 -2.61 12.57
C ASP A 161 -25.39 -3.30 11.92
N GLU A 162 -26.00 -2.68 10.90
CA GLU A 162 -27.18 -3.21 10.20
C GLU A 162 -26.84 -4.37 9.25
N GLU A 163 -27.82 -5.24 8.96
CA GLU A 163 -27.65 -6.29 7.96
C GLU A 163 -27.42 -5.69 6.56
N TYR A 164 -26.57 -6.34 5.77
CA TYR A 164 -26.32 -5.92 4.39
C TYR A 164 -27.61 -5.87 3.55
N HIS A 165 -27.90 -4.68 3.04
CA HIS A 165 -28.80 -4.42 1.92
C HIS A 165 -28.07 -3.60 0.84
N PRO A 166 -28.23 -3.91 -0.46
CA PRO A 166 -27.53 -3.19 -1.56
C PRO A 166 -27.84 -1.69 -1.64
N ASP A 167 -29.01 -1.26 -1.15
CA ASP A 167 -29.40 0.17 -1.14
C ASP A 167 -28.79 0.94 0.05
N VAL A 168 -28.37 0.24 1.10
CA VAL A 168 -27.71 0.82 2.28
C VAL A 168 -26.20 0.82 2.07
N TYR A 169 -25.63 -0.31 1.66
CA TYR A 169 -24.21 -0.50 1.42
C TYR A 169 -23.91 -0.56 -0.07
N SER A 170 -24.09 0.57 -0.77
CA SER A 170 -23.85 0.64 -2.20
C SER A 170 -22.36 0.56 -2.51
N ILE A 171 -21.94 -0.54 -3.15
CA ILE A 171 -20.57 -0.71 -3.66
C ILE A 171 -20.60 -0.58 -5.17
N ARG A 172 -19.84 0.39 -5.70
CA ARG A 172 -19.73 0.67 -7.13
C ARG A 172 -18.30 0.50 -7.61
N ALA A 173 -18.12 -0.04 -8.81
CA ALA A 173 -16.83 -0.14 -9.47
C ALA A 173 -16.95 0.07 -10.98
N THR A 174 -15.90 0.61 -11.60
CA THR A 174 -15.81 0.61 -13.07
C THR A 174 -15.76 -0.83 -13.59
N GLN A 175 -16.22 -1.06 -14.83
CA GLN A 175 -16.09 -2.36 -15.53
C GLN A 175 -14.64 -2.75 -15.90
N VAL A 176 -13.62 -2.14 -15.32
CA VAL A 176 -12.22 -2.58 -15.48
C VAL A 176 -11.96 -3.72 -14.48
N PRO A 177 -11.47 -4.91 -14.92
CA PRO A 177 -11.39 -6.10 -14.06
C PRO A 177 -10.65 -5.90 -12.74
N ARG A 178 -9.53 -5.17 -12.74
CA ARG A 178 -8.79 -4.87 -11.50
C ARG A 178 -9.55 -3.96 -10.54
N ALA A 179 -10.44 -3.09 -11.03
CA ALA A 179 -11.25 -2.23 -10.20
C ALA A 179 -12.43 -3.00 -9.60
N SER A 180 -13.09 -3.84 -10.39
CA SER A 180 -14.14 -4.73 -9.87
C SER A 180 -13.59 -5.75 -8.87
N ALA A 181 -12.45 -6.38 -9.15
CA ALA A 181 -11.78 -7.26 -8.20
C ALA A 181 -11.38 -6.53 -6.90
N SER A 182 -10.92 -5.27 -7.00
CA SER A 182 -10.61 -4.44 -5.82
C SER A 182 -11.85 -4.17 -4.97
N ALA A 183 -12.99 -3.88 -5.61
CA ALA A 183 -14.26 -3.69 -4.90
C ALA A 183 -14.74 -4.97 -4.23
N VAL A 184 -14.52 -6.13 -4.84
CA VAL A 184 -14.79 -7.43 -4.22
C VAL A 184 -13.89 -7.66 -3.00
N ALA A 185 -12.58 -7.46 -3.12
CA ALA A 185 -11.65 -7.61 -2.00
C ALA A 185 -12.01 -6.68 -0.83
N PHE A 186 -12.37 -5.43 -1.13
CA PHE A 186 -12.86 -4.47 -0.15
C PHE A 186 -14.16 -4.95 0.52
N GLY A 187 -15.16 -5.36 -0.26
CA GLY A 187 -16.44 -5.85 0.27
C GLY A 187 -16.29 -7.10 1.13
N LEU A 188 -15.37 -8.01 0.78
CA LEU A 188 -15.05 -9.19 1.59
C LEU A 188 -14.48 -8.82 2.96
N GLY A 189 -13.61 -7.81 3.04
CA GLY A 189 -13.11 -7.31 4.32
C GLY A 189 -14.20 -6.63 5.13
N LEU A 190 -14.99 -5.76 4.49
CA LEU A 190 -16.04 -4.99 5.14
C LEU A 190 -17.12 -5.89 5.76
N LEU A 191 -17.56 -6.89 5.00
CA LEU A 191 -18.67 -7.78 5.35
C LEU A 191 -18.21 -9.13 5.91
N SER A 192 -16.92 -9.28 6.22
CA SER A 192 -16.40 -10.47 6.89
C SER A 192 -17.10 -10.69 8.22
N GLY A 193 -17.51 -11.94 8.49
CA GLY A 193 -18.24 -12.31 9.69
C GLY A 193 -19.72 -11.90 9.74
N LYS A 194 -20.24 -11.22 8.71
CA LYS A 194 -21.63 -10.73 8.66
C LYS A 194 -22.59 -11.66 7.90
N GLY A 195 -22.16 -12.85 7.49
CA GLY A 195 -22.97 -13.80 6.74
C GLY A 195 -22.88 -15.24 7.26
N LYS A 196 -23.21 -16.20 6.39
CA LYS A 196 -23.29 -17.63 6.73
C LYS A 196 -22.45 -18.51 5.80
N LEU A 197 -21.75 -17.92 4.81
CA LEU A 197 -21.02 -18.67 3.79
C LEU A 197 -19.61 -19.01 4.29
N GLY A 198 -19.30 -20.30 4.32
CA GLY A 198 -17.97 -20.82 4.64
C GLY A 198 -17.51 -20.56 6.09
N PRO A 199 -16.29 -21.01 6.44
CA PRO A 199 -15.78 -20.96 7.81
C PRO A 199 -15.58 -19.51 8.33
N VAL A 200 -15.35 -18.56 7.43
CA VAL A 200 -15.18 -17.13 7.75
C VAL A 200 -16.51 -16.35 7.75
N LYS A 201 -17.66 -17.04 7.62
CA LYS A 201 -19.00 -16.44 7.70
C LYS A 201 -19.17 -15.24 6.76
N ASN A 202 -18.77 -15.39 5.50
CA ASN A 202 -18.88 -14.34 4.51
C ASN A 202 -20.34 -14.06 4.15
N ARG A 203 -20.62 -12.78 3.82
CA ARG A 203 -21.88 -12.32 3.23
C ARG A 203 -21.66 -12.06 1.74
N ALA A 204 -22.54 -12.60 0.89
CA ALA A 204 -22.59 -12.21 -0.51
C ALA A 204 -23.12 -10.77 -0.65
N PHE A 205 -22.58 -10.01 -1.59
CA PHE A 205 -22.93 -8.61 -1.85
C PHE A 205 -22.90 -8.31 -3.34
N SER A 206 -23.51 -7.19 -3.72
CA SER A 206 -23.56 -6.70 -5.09
C SER A 206 -22.48 -5.66 -5.31
N VAL A 207 -21.83 -5.71 -6.47
CA VAL A 207 -20.98 -4.63 -6.98
C VAL A 207 -21.64 -4.09 -8.22
N LEU A 208 -22.11 -2.85 -8.14
CA LEU A 208 -22.73 -2.16 -9.26
C LEU A 208 -21.65 -1.61 -10.21
N SER A 209 -21.96 -1.57 -11.49
CA SER A 209 -21.05 -1.01 -12.49
C SER A 209 -21.83 -0.37 -13.63
N GLU A 210 -21.28 0.72 -14.17
CA GLU A 210 -21.76 1.36 -15.39
C GLU A 210 -20.96 0.86 -16.59
N SER A 211 -21.56 0.95 -17.78
CA SER A 211 -20.87 0.61 -19.03
C SER A 211 -19.61 1.48 -19.21
N ARG A 212 -18.51 0.87 -19.67
CA ARG A 212 -17.28 1.63 -19.97
C ARG A 212 -17.48 2.80 -20.93
N ALA A 213 -18.48 2.72 -21.80
CA ALA A 213 -18.78 3.76 -22.78
C ALA A 213 -19.48 4.99 -22.16
N SER A 214 -20.21 4.79 -21.06
CA SER A 214 -21.12 5.81 -20.50
C SER A 214 -20.92 6.07 -19.00
N ASP A 215 -19.86 5.54 -18.40
CA ASP A 215 -19.54 5.75 -16.99
C ASP A 215 -19.02 7.18 -16.74
N ILE A 216 -19.96 8.12 -16.62
CA ILE A 216 -19.68 9.54 -16.36
C ILE A 216 -19.24 9.82 -14.92
N CYS A 217 -19.35 8.85 -14.00
CA CYS A 217 -19.04 9.05 -12.58
C CYS A 217 -17.60 8.66 -12.27
N LEU A 218 -17.19 7.45 -12.67
CA LEU A 218 -15.87 6.88 -12.35
C LEU A 218 -14.94 6.83 -13.57
N ARG A 219 -15.45 7.07 -14.79
CA ARG A 219 -14.66 7.13 -16.03
C ARG A 219 -15.01 8.31 -16.93
N PHE A 220 -15.42 9.46 -16.37
CA PHE A 220 -15.66 10.68 -17.16
C PHE A 220 -14.51 11.04 -18.11
N PHE A 221 -13.27 10.72 -17.72
CA PHE A 221 -12.05 10.91 -18.53
C PHE A 221 -11.97 10.03 -19.79
N ASP A 222 -12.80 9.00 -19.94
CA ASP A 222 -12.94 8.19 -21.15
C ASP A 222 -14.24 8.50 -21.91
N SER A 223 -15.23 9.12 -21.26
CA SER A 223 -16.50 9.52 -21.88
C SER A 223 -16.48 10.93 -22.48
N CYS A 224 -15.53 11.79 -22.09
CA CYS A 224 -15.37 13.14 -22.65
C CYS A 224 -14.49 13.11 -23.92
N GLU A 225 -15.07 13.33 -25.10
CA GLU A 225 -14.34 13.32 -26.38
C GLU A 225 -13.23 14.37 -26.45
N THR A 226 -13.54 15.62 -26.10
CA THR A 226 -12.56 16.72 -26.09
C THR A 226 -11.35 16.42 -25.19
N TYR A 227 -11.57 15.75 -24.06
CA TYR A 227 -10.47 15.35 -23.18
C TYR A 227 -9.62 14.23 -23.80
N LYS A 228 -10.25 13.25 -24.48
CA LYS A 228 -9.52 12.17 -25.16
C LYS A 228 -8.64 12.69 -26.28
N GLU A 229 -9.14 13.65 -27.07
CA GLU A 229 -8.36 14.30 -28.13
C GLU A 229 -7.11 14.97 -27.56
N LYS A 230 -7.25 15.76 -26.48
CA LYS A 230 -6.12 16.43 -25.82
C LYS A 230 -5.13 15.48 -25.14
N LYS A 231 -5.58 14.32 -24.68
CA LYS A 231 -4.74 13.30 -24.04
C LYS A 231 -3.96 12.45 -25.06
N GLY A 232 -4.50 12.31 -26.27
CA GLY A 232 -3.90 11.55 -27.36
C GLY A 232 -2.92 12.35 -28.21
N ALA A 233 -3.03 13.68 -28.20
CA ALA A 233 -2.02 14.63 -28.70
C ALA A 233 -0.78 14.66 -27.79
#